data_AF-A0A7L3W780-F1
#
_entry.id   AF-A0A7L3W780-F1
#
_cell.length_a   1.000
_cell.length_b   1.000
_cell.length_c   1.000
_cell.angle_alpha   90.00
_cell.angle_beta   90.00
_cell.angle_gamma   90.00
#
_symmetry.space_group_name_H-M   'P 1'
#
loop_
_entity.id
_entity.type
_entity.pdbx_description
1 polymer ?
#
loop_
_entity_poly.entity_id
_entity_poly.type
_entity_poly.pdbx_seq_one_letter_code
_entity_poly.pdbx_strand_id
1 'polypeptide(L)'
;SKLHMEGFRSLKEGEAVEFTFKKSSKGLESIRVTGPGGVFCIGSERRPKGKSLQKRRSKGDRCYNCGGLDHHAKECKLPPQPKKCHFCQSISHMVANCPAKAQQSPSSQGKPAYFREEEDMHSSALLPETRE
;
A
#
# COMPACT_ATOMS: atom_id res chain seq x y z
N SER A 1 27.45 -1.26 10.41
CA SER A 1 26.48 -0.62 11.34
C SER A 1 26.86 -1.00 12.76
N LYS A 2 26.79 -0.05 13.70
CA LYS A 2 27.32 -0.17 15.09
C LYS A 2 26.24 -0.47 16.13
N LEU A 3 24.98 -0.49 15.69
CA LEU A 3 23.82 -0.69 16.55
C LEU A 3 23.62 -2.18 16.82
N HIS A 4 23.53 -2.56 18.08
CA HIS A 4 23.23 -3.91 18.53
C HIS A 4 21.72 -4.14 18.43
N MET A 5 21.26 -4.70 17.31
CA MET A 5 19.88 -5.13 17.09
C MET A 5 19.80 -6.12 15.92
N GLU A 6 18.68 -6.83 15.82
CA GLU A 6 18.35 -7.72 14.70
C GLU A 6 17.63 -6.98 13.57
N GLY A 7 17.82 -7.41 12.32
CA GLY A 7 17.11 -6.86 11.17
C GLY A 7 17.58 -5.48 10.73
N PHE A 8 16.64 -4.58 10.40
CA PHE A 8 16.94 -3.23 9.93
C PHE A 8 17.41 -2.36 11.09
N ARG A 9 18.66 -1.89 11.01
CA ARG A 9 19.35 -1.23 12.12
C ARG A 9 19.05 0.28 12.16
N SER A 10 18.17 0.72 13.05
CA SER A 10 17.83 2.14 13.27
C SER A 10 17.70 2.47 14.76
N LEU A 11 17.75 3.73 15.16
CA LEU A 11 17.42 4.17 16.53
C LEU A 11 16.11 4.97 16.49
N LYS A 12 15.31 4.93 17.56
CA LYS A 12 14.23 5.91 17.72
C LYS A 12 14.76 7.21 18.34
N GLU A 13 14.11 8.32 18.03
CA GLU A 13 14.38 9.58 18.71
C GLU A 13 14.01 9.46 20.20
N GLY A 14 14.89 9.93 21.09
CA GLY A 14 14.71 9.79 22.54
C GLY A 14 14.95 8.37 23.09
N GLU A 15 15.53 7.45 22.31
CA GLU A 15 15.92 6.13 22.83
C GLU A 15 17.08 6.24 23.84
N ALA A 16 16.90 5.66 25.03
CA ALA A 16 18.01 5.48 25.95
C ALA A 16 18.98 4.44 25.39
N VAL A 17 20.26 4.79 25.31
CA VAL A 17 21.31 3.91 24.77
C VAL A 17 22.58 4.00 25.60
N GLU A 18 23.30 2.90 25.66
CA GLU A 18 24.68 2.83 26.11
C GLU A 18 25.58 2.70 24.87
N PHE A 19 26.71 3.39 24.86
CA PHE A 19 27.64 3.29 23.75
C PHE A 19 29.09 3.47 24.17
N THR A 20 29.98 2.79 23.47
CA THR A 20 31.42 3.03 23.53
C THR A 20 31.82 3.92 22.36
N PHE A 21 32.66 4.93 22.57
CA PHE A 21 33.10 5.84 21.51
C PHE A 21 34.62 5.95 21.44
N LYS A 22 35.12 6.38 20.28
CA LYS A 22 36.52 6.82 20.06
C LYS A 22 36.54 8.27 19.60
N LYS A 23 37.65 8.97 19.85
CA LYS A 23 37.92 10.26 19.22
C LYS A 23 38.43 10.03 17.79
N SER A 24 37.80 10.69 16.84
CA SER A 24 38.13 10.70 15.41
C SER A 24 38.41 12.13 14.95
N SER A 25 38.97 12.30 13.76
CA SER A 25 39.19 13.63 13.16
C SER A 25 37.91 14.43 12.95
N LYS A 26 36.75 13.75 12.89
CA LYS A 26 35.41 14.35 12.76
C LYS A 26 34.67 14.52 14.10
N GLY A 27 35.32 14.25 15.23
CA GLY A 27 34.71 14.31 16.57
C GLY A 27 34.54 12.93 17.21
N LEU A 28 33.57 12.81 18.12
CA LEU A 28 33.30 11.55 18.82
C LEU A 28 32.54 10.58 17.91
N GLU A 29 33.10 9.40 17.73
CA GLU A 29 32.54 8.37 16.87
C GLU A 29 32.19 7.15 17.72
N SER A 30 30.93 6.70 17.67
CA SER A 30 30.53 5.45 18.34
C SER A 30 31.30 4.25 17.75
N ILE A 31 31.52 3.22 18.55
CA ILE A 31 32.09 1.92 18.15
C ILE A 31 31.00 0.85 18.26
N ARG A 32 30.27 0.85 19.38
CA ARG A 32 29.16 -0.05 19.69
C ARG A 32 28.07 0.76 20.37
N VAL A 33 26.81 0.52 20.00
CA VAL A 33 25.62 1.13 20.60
C VAL A 33 24.65 0.03 20.98
N THR A 34 24.23 0.00 22.23
CA THR A 34 23.30 -0.97 22.83
C THR A 34 22.21 -0.22 23.59
N GLY A 35 21.13 -0.90 23.95
CA GLY A 35 20.19 -0.38 24.96
C GLY A 35 20.80 -0.42 26.36
N PRO A 36 20.08 0.11 27.37
CA PRO A 36 20.53 0.09 28.77
C PRO A 36 20.79 -1.34 29.25
N GLY A 37 21.91 -1.58 29.94
CA GLY A 37 22.30 -2.92 30.36
C GLY A 37 22.72 -3.85 29.20
N GLY A 38 23.11 -3.30 28.05
CA GLY A 38 23.62 -4.07 26.92
C GLY A 38 22.56 -4.77 26.05
N VAL A 39 21.27 -4.50 26.27
CA VAL A 39 20.17 -5.09 25.49
C VAL A 39 20.15 -4.62 24.04
N PHE A 40 19.31 -5.26 23.21
CA PHE A 40 19.08 -4.79 21.85
C PHE A 40 18.40 -3.41 21.84
N CYS A 41 18.84 -2.56 20.92
CA CYS A 41 18.19 -1.29 20.66
C CYS A 41 16.77 -1.52 20.09
N ILE A 42 15.85 -0.63 20.43
CA ILE A 42 14.43 -0.66 20.06
C ILE A 42 14.27 -0.36 18.58
N GLY A 43 14.91 0.72 18.13
CA GLY A 43 14.85 1.18 16.75
C GLY A 43 13.54 1.86 16.35
N SER A 44 13.53 2.35 15.11
CA SER A 44 12.45 3.19 14.61
C SER A 44 11.13 2.41 14.46
N GLU A 45 10.04 2.99 14.96
CA GLU A 45 8.67 2.48 14.74
C GLU A 45 8.24 2.50 13.26
N ARG A 46 9.00 3.22 12.41
CA ARG A 46 8.91 3.12 10.95
C ARG A 46 9.43 1.76 10.50
N ARG A 47 8.66 0.72 10.79
CA ARG A 47 8.79 -0.58 10.13
C ARG A 47 8.73 -0.34 8.62
N PRO A 48 9.55 -1.01 7.78
CA PRO A 48 9.19 -1.13 6.39
C PRO A 48 7.75 -1.66 6.36
N LYS A 49 6.87 -0.98 5.62
CA LYS A 49 5.53 -1.47 5.26
C LYS A 49 5.72 -2.79 4.50
N GLY A 50 5.95 -3.85 5.25
CA GLY A 50 6.50 -5.10 4.77
C GLY A 50 5.80 -6.20 5.51
N LYS A 51 4.72 -6.66 4.88
CA LYS A 51 3.93 -7.84 5.22
C LYS A 51 2.97 -7.62 6.38
N SER A 52 1.83 -7.00 6.07
CA SER A 52 0.58 -7.65 6.51
C SER A 52 0.63 -9.08 5.97
N LEU A 53 1.16 -10.02 6.76
CA LEU A 53 1.03 -11.46 6.50
C LEU A 53 -0.42 -11.92 6.56
N GLN A 54 -1.32 -11.05 7.00
CA GLN A 54 -2.68 -11.02 6.46
C GLN A 54 -2.67 -10.26 5.14
N LYS A 55 -2.10 -10.90 4.10
CA LYS A 55 -2.72 -10.78 2.79
C LYS A 55 -4.13 -11.27 3.07
N ARG A 56 -5.06 -10.36 3.34
CA ARG A 56 -6.48 -10.63 3.17
C ARG A 56 -6.49 -11.35 1.84
N ARG A 57 -6.65 -12.68 1.83
CA ARG A 57 -7.00 -13.35 0.58
C ARG A 57 -8.23 -12.59 0.18
N SER A 58 -8.04 -11.74 -0.83
CA SER A 58 -9.04 -10.78 -1.22
C SER A 58 -10.28 -11.64 -1.42
N LYS A 59 -11.39 -11.23 -0.83
CA LYS A 59 -12.69 -11.94 -0.86
C LYS A 59 -13.13 -12.36 -2.29
N GLY A 60 -12.37 -12.00 -3.32
CA GLY A 60 -12.49 -12.32 -4.73
C GLY A 60 -11.62 -13.48 -5.28
N ASP A 61 -10.84 -14.22 -4.50
CA ASP A 61 -10.25 -15.50 -5.00
C ASP A 61 -11.13 -16.70 -4.66
N ARG A 62 -12.43 -16.57 -4.96
CA ARG A 62 -13.44 -17.60 -4.74
C ARG A 62 -14.15 -17.89 -6.05
N CYS A 63 -14.56 -19.13 -6.26
CA CYS A 63 -15.38 -19.52 -7.39
C CYS A 63 -16.65 -18.63 -7.45
N TYR A 64 -16.83 -17.89 -8.54
CA TYR A 64 -17.99 -17.02 -8.70
C TYR A 64 -19.33 -17.78 -8.83
N ASN A 65 -19.25 -19.08 -9.18
CA ASN A 65 -20.41 -19.96 -9.25
C ASN A 65 -20.82 -20.45 -7.84
N CYS A 66 -19.94 -21.21 -7.17
CA CYS A 66 -20.26 -21.93 -5.93
C CYS A 66 -19.65 -21.33 -4.64
N GLY A 67 -18.68 -20.43 -4.75
CA GLY A 67 -17.98 -19.84 -3.61
C GLY A 67 -16.80 -20.64 -3.06
N GLY A 68 -16.46 -21.79 -3.67
CA GLY A 68 -15.31 -22.61 -3.30
C GLY A 68 -13.96 -21.90 -3.47
N LEU A 69 -12.96 -22.31 -2.69
CA LEU A 69 -11.63 -21.69 -2.66
C LEU A 69 -10.59 -22.39 -3.55
N ASP A 70 -10.93 -23.58 -4.05
CA ASP A 70 -9.99 -24.51 -4.69
C ASP A 70 -10.09 -24.53 -6.22
N HIS A 71 -10.96 -23.70 -6.79
CA HIS A 71 -11.14 -23.58 -8.24
C HIS A 71 -11.76 -22.22 -8.58
N HIS A 72 -11.60 -21.80 -9.84
CA HIS A 72 -12.32 -20.66 -10.41
C HIS A 72 -13.60 -21.11 -11.10
N ALA A 73 -14.51 -20.17 -11.41
CA ALA A 73 -15.82 -20.49 -12.00
C ALA A 73 -15.73 -21.30 -13.31
N LYS A 74 -14.66 -21.11 -14.09
CA LYS A 74 -14.38 -21.86 -15.33
C LYS A 74 -14.14 -23.37 -15.11
N GLU A 75 -13.76 -23.77 -13.90
CA GLU A 75 -13.46 -25.15 -13.50
C GLU A 75 -14.55 -25.72 -12.56
N CYS A 76 -15.63 -24.98 -12.33
CA CYS A 76 -16.67 -25.40 -11.40
C CYS A 76 -17.50 -26.54 -12.00
N LYS A 77 -17.60 -27.66 -11.25
CA LYS A 77 -18.38 -28.84 -11.67
C LYS A 77 -19.89 -28.69 -11.45
N LEU A 78 -20.32 -27.67 -10.72
CA LEU A 78 -21.74 -27.40 -10.48
C LEU A 78 -22.35 -26.70 -11.70
N PRO A 79 -23.66 -26.92 -11.96
CA PRO A 79 -24.34 -26.20 -13.03
C PRO A 79 -24.25 -24.68 -12.79
N PRO A 80 -24.26 -23.86 -13.87
CA PRO A 80 -24.24 -22.41 -13.75
C PRO A 80 -25.34 -21.90 -12.83
N GLN A 81 -24.94 -21.25 -11.74
CA GLN A 81 -25.82 -20.63 -10.76
C GLN A 81 -26.09 -19.17 -11.16
N PRO A 82 -27.22 -18.60 -10.73
CA PRO A 82 -27.49 -17.18 -10.92
C PRO A 82 -26.37 -16.33 -10.33
N LYS A 83 -25.98 -15.29 -11.08
CA LYS A 83 -24.94 -14.36 -10.63
C LYS A 83 -25.41 -13.65 -9.37
N LYS A 84 -24.59 -13.73 -8.33
CA LYS A 84 -24.83 -13.07 -7.04
C LYS A 84 -23.92 -11.86 -6.86
N CYS A 85 -24.41 -10.87 -6.15
CA CYS A 85 -23.63 -9.73 -5.68
C CYS A 85 -22.40 -10.21 -4.91
N HIS A 86 -21.20 -9.87 -5.38
CA HIS A 86 -19.95 -10.25 -4.69
C HIS A 86 -19.79 -9.61 -3.30
N PHE A 87 -20.62 -8.61 -2.97
CA PHE A 87 -20.60 -7.94 -1.68
C PHE A 87 -21.55 -8.62 -0.67
N CYS A 88 -22.86 -8.60 -0.92
CA CYS A 88 -23.89 -9.11 -0.01
C CYS A 88 -24.45 -10.50 -0.37
N GLN A 89 -23.98 -11.11 -1.45
CA GLN A 89 -24.41 -12.44 -1.94
C GLN A 89 -25.87 -12.53 -2.41
N SER A 90 -26.61 -11.41 -2.51
CA SER A 90 -27.95 -11.38 -3.11
C SER A 90 -27.91 -11.72 -4.61
N ILE A 91 -28.92 -12.43 -5.08
CA ILE A 91 -29.13 -12.74 -6.51
C ILE A 91 -29.91 -11.66 -7.27
N SER A 92 -30.50 -10.69 -6.56
CA SER A 92 -31.37 -9.67 -7.16
C SER A 92 -30.60 -8.56 -7.87
N HIS A 93 -29.35 -8.30 -7.45
CA HIS A 93 -28.52 -7.24 -8.01
C HIS A 93 -27.05 -7.65 -8.08
N MET A 94 -26.27 -6.92 -8.87
CA MET A 94 -24.80 -7.00 -8.84
C MET A 94 -24.19 -5.93 -7.94
N VAL A 95 -22.89 -6.03 -7.63
CA VAL A 95 -22.17 -5.10 -6.74
C VAL A 95 -22.37 -3.63 -7.10
N ALA A 96 -22.51 -3.32 -8.39
CA ALA A 96 -22.75 -1.97 -8.89
C ALA A 96 -24.02 -1.34 -8.28
N ASN A 97 -25.08 -2.12 -8.11
CA ASN A 97 -26.38 -1.69 -7.59
C ASN A 97 -26.64 -2.23 -6.18
N CYS A 98 -25.59 -2.55 -5.42
CA CYS A 98 -25.76 -3.14 -4.11
C CYS A 98 -26.17 -2.09 -3.06
N PRO A 99 -27.40 -2.16 -2.50
CA PRO A 99 -27.86 -1.18 -1.52
C PRO A 99 -26.99 -1.19 -0.26
N ALA A 100 -26.50 -2.37 0.16
CA ALA A 100 -25.61 -2.50 1.30
C ALA A 100 -24.21 -1.88 1.06
N LYS A 101 -23.76 -1.75 -0.19
CA LYS A 101 -22.51 -1.05 -0.53
C LYS A 101 -22.69 0.47 -0.55
N ALA A 102 -23.86 0.95 -0.97
CA ALA A 102 -24.17 2.38 -1.00
C ALA A 102 -24.19 3.00 0.42
N GLN A 103 -24.63 2.23 1.42
CA GLN A 103 -24.68 2.67 2.82
C GLN A 103 -23.33 2.61 3.56
N GLN A 104 -22.28 2.05 2.93
CA GLN A 104 -20.98 1.83 3.57
C GLN A 104 -19.92 2.88 3.23
N SER A 105 -20.26 4.03 2.65
CA SER A 105 -19.27 5.05 2.27
C SER A 105 -18.37 5.45 3.44
N PRO A 106 -17.05 5.15 3.41
CA PRO A 106 -16.09 6.04 4.03
C PRO A 106 -15.74 7.09 2.96
N SER A 107 -15.83 8.36 3.31
CA SER A 107 -15.20 9.45 2.58
C SER A 107 -13.79 9.06 2.14
N SER A 108 -13.55 8.96 0.84
CA SER A 108 -12.37 9.47 0.12
C SER A 108 -12.22 8.81 -1.27
N GLN A 109 -11.94 9.68 -2.25
CA GLN A 109 -11.55 9.38 -3.64
C GLN A 109 -12.68 9.15 -4.66
N GLY A 110 -13.58 10.12 -4.77
CA GLY A 110 -14.07 10.53 -6.10
C GLY A 110 -13.08 11.54 -6.69
N LYS A 111 -12.35 11.15 -7.73
CA LYS A 111 -11.70 12.10 -8.64
C LYS A 111 -12.79 12.82 -9.43
N PRO A 112 -12.87 14.16 -9.46
CA PRO A 112 -13.75 14.83 -10.39
C PRO A 112 -13.18 14.64 -11.81
N ALA A 113 -14.02 14.18 -12.73
CA ALA A 113 -13.78 14.30 -14.16
C ALA A 113 -13.78 15.80 -14.48
N TYR A 114 -12.61 16.33 -14.83
CA TYR A 114 -12.47 17.68 -15.34
C TYR A 114 -13.28 17.78 -16.63
N PHE A 115 -14.28 18.65 -16.60
CA PHE A 115 -15.07 19.10 -17.73
C PHE A 115 -14.14 19.55 -18.86
N ARG A 116 -14.44 19.12 -20.09
CA ARG A 116 -13.86 19.67 -21.30
C ARG A 116 -14.69 20.90 -21.65
N GLU A 117 -14.09 22.07 -21.52
CA GLU A 117 -14.59 23.30 -22.12
C GLU A 117 -13.53 23.78 -23.10
N GLU A 118 -13.92 23.80 -24.37
CA GLU A 118 -13.18 24.42 -25.45
C GLU A 118 -13.46 25.92 -25.39
N GLU A 119 -12.43 26.76 -25.51
CA GLU A 119 -12.51 28.05 -26.23
C GLU A 119 -11.11 28.64 -26.44
N ASP A 120 -10.70 28.55 -27.71
CA ASP A 120 -9.98 29.53 -28.53
C ASP A 120 -9.16 30.66 -27.86
N MET A 121 -7.83 30.66 -28.07
CA MET A 121 -7.09 31.92 -28.14
C MET A 121 -5.79 31.80 -28.96
N HIS A 122 -5.92 32.09 -30.25
CA HIS A 122 -5.03 32.97 -31.02
C HIS A 122 -3.51 32.84 -30.84
N SER A 123 -2.91 32.15 -31.81
CA SER A 123 -1.84 32.64 -32.69
C SER A 123 -0.73 33.48 -32.04
N SER A 124 0.46 32.90 -31.94
CA SER A 124 1.72 33.65 -31.93
C SER A 124 2.70 32.99 -32.89
N ALA A 125 3.20 33.82 -33.80
CA ALA A 125 4.02 33.48 -34.94
C ALA A 125 5.52 33.44 -34.60
N LEU A 126 6.29 32.95 -35.60
CA LEU A 126 7.74 33.14 -35.82
C LEU A 126 8.62 32.18 -34.98
N LEU A 127 9.52 31.35 -35.55
CA LEU A 127 10.56 31.62 -36.55
C LEU A 127 11.13 30.30 -37.18
N PRO A 128 12.05 30.39 -38.17
CA PRO A 128 12.24 29.39 -39.24
C PRO A 128 13.46 28.48 -39.01
N GLU A 129 13.52 27.38 -39.75
CA GLU A 129 14.80 26.79 -40.12
C GLU A 129 14.75 26.22 -41.55
N THR A 130 15.71 26.68 -42.33
CA THR A 130 15.99 26.32 -43.72
C THR A 130 16.82 25.03 -43.77
N ARG A 131 16.43 24.13 -44.69
CA ARG A 131 17.21 23.07 -45.38
C ARG A 131 16.18 22.13 -46.01
N GLU A 132 16.12 21.88 -47.32
CA GLU A 132 17.09 21.93 -48.43
C GLU A 132 16.46 22.53 -49.69
#